data_AF-A0A4S9KU67-F1
#
_entry.id   AF-A0A4S9KU67-F1
#
_cell.length_a   1.000
_cell.length_b   1.000
_cell.length_c   1.000
_cell.angle_alpha   90.00
_cell.angle_beta   90.00
_cell.angle_gamma   90.00
#
_symmetry.space_group_name_H-M   'P 1'
#
loop_
_entity.id
_entity.type
_entity.pdbx_description
1 polymer ?
#
loop_
_entity_poly.entity_id
_entity_poly.type
_entity_poly.pdbx_seq_one_letter_code
_entity_poly.pdbx_strand_id
1 'polypeptide(L)'
;MAAISNFLRFNYCFFTMSIRSLLSFGLLAAPLVSALPAADYKSTSCSTSTSHSTSHSTSHSSTHTSTHTSTSTHTSAHSSSATSAIVTTTTRSASNTVQTTTLVATATGKKGLDTYAKKAGKLYFGTAADVPGTNETTDKYYRAELANNADWGSVTPANAMKWVFTEPEQGVFNYTEAELFLAAANPDGKRKVRCHNLNWYNQLPNWVTSGTWTNETLTAVLINHVTHLVEYFGDRCYAWDVVNEALSDSGTGNLADNSTWRSDIWYNTIGPNYVAVAFKAAEAAVKANKLKVKLYYNDYNIESAGNKATAAQALVKSLKDAGIQIDGAGLQSHFIVGSTPSRAAQTANMNAFAALGVDVAITELDIRTTVPATAAAQQQQVVDYASSVGACADVDACVGVTAWDFDDAYSWIPSTFPGQGYGDLFFQPGGYGTPLVRKAAYDGCIQLDVFVDDMDKLPKAQQSSTHGSRWFWKNRKR
;
A
#
# COMPACT_ATOMS: atom_id res chain seq x y z
N MET A 1 58.11 -15.59 7.14
CA MET A 1 57.87 -14.27 6.53
C MET A 1 57.83 -14.39 5.00
N ALA A 2 56.74 -14.92 4.43
CA ALA A 2 56.52 -14.99 2.98
C ALA A 2 55.04 -15.28 2.66
N ALA A 3 54.13 -14.48 3.22
CA ALA A 3 52.68 -14.61 3.01
C ALA A 3 51.90 -13.29 3.22
N ILE A 4 52.58 -12.14 3.15
CA ILE A 4 51.98 -10.80 3.27
C ILE A 4 52.52 -9.95 2.12
N SER A 5 52.11 -10.29 0.88
CA SER A 5 52.42 -9.49 -0.32
C SER A 5 51.52 -9.80 -1.53
N ASN A 6 50.26 -10.21 -1.30
CA ASN A 6 49.28 -10.45 -2.37
C ASN A 6 47.90 -9.79 -2.14
N PHE A 7 47.79 -8.89 -1.16
CA PHE A 7 46.52 -8.22 -0.79
C PHE A 7 46.40 -6.78 -1.33
N LEU A 8 47.24 -6.39 -2.30
CA LEU A 8 47.35 -4.99 -2.80
C LEU A 8 47.50 -4.89 -4.33
N ARG A 9 46.84 -5.77 -5.10
CA ARG A 9 46.83 -5.70 -6.59
C ARG A 9 45.47 -5.93 -7.27
N PHE A 10 44.36 -5.86 -6.54
CA PHE A 10 43.01 -6.02 -7.09
C PHE A 10 42.01 -4.93 -6.66
N ASN A 11 42.49 -3.68 -6.49
CA ASN A 11 41.65 -2.56 -6.06
C ASN A 11 42.04 -1.22 -6.73
N TYR A 12 42.38 -1.25 -8.02
CA TYR A 12 42.70 -0.05 -8.82
C TYR A 12 42.22 -0.20 -10.28
N CYS A 13 40.92 -0.48 -10.48
CA CYS A 13 40.33 -0.48 -11.83
C CYS A 13 38.81 -0.21 -11.91
N PHE A 14 38.21 0.47 -10.92
CA PHE A 14 36.79 0.87 -10.96
C PHE A 14 36.51 2.22 -10.26
N PHE A 15 37.40 3.20 -10.42
CA PHE A 15 37.20 4.55 -9.86
C PHE A 15 37.60 5.71 -10.80
N THR A 16 37.37 5.54 -12.10
CA THR A 16 37.42 6.63 -13.10
C THR A 16 36.49 6.35 -14.29
N MET A 17 35.17 6.31 -14.08
CA MET A 17 34.18 6.52 -15.15
C MET A 17 32.79 6.86 -14.58
N SER A 18 32.68 8.06 -14.01
CA SER A 18 31.42 8.80 -13.89
C SER A 18 31.68 10.25 -14.30
N ILE A 19 30.64 11.00 -14.64
CA ILE A 19 30.68 12.34 -15.28
C ILE A 19 31.10 12.31 -16.77
N ARG A 20 30.21 11.80 -17.62
CA ARG A 20 30.05 12.23 -19.03
C ARG A 20 28.73 11.77 -19.66
N SER A 21 27.61 12.29 -19.15
CA SER A 21 26.33 12.38 -19.87
C SER A 21 25.34 13.24 -19.07
N LEU A 22 25.54 14.56 -19.09
CA LEU A 22 24.55 15.62 -18.79
C LEU A 22 25.23 16.98 -19.07
N LEU A 23 24.46 17.94 -19.58
CA LEU A 23 24.80 19.32 -20.00
C LEU A 23 25.10 19.54 -21.49
N SER A 24 24.03 19.54 -22.28
CA SER A 24 23.93 20.35 -23.49
C SER A 24 23.42 21.76 -23.14
N PHE A 25 24.31 22.64 -22.69
CA PHE A 25 24.11 24.10 -22.74
C PHE A 25 25.48 24.74 -23.00
N GLY A 26 25.65 25.30 -24.19
CA GLY A 26 26.93 25.91 -24.58
C GLY A 26 27.02 27.37 -24.15
N LEU A 27 28.21 27.82 -23.76
CA LEU A 27 28.67 29.19 -23.99
C LEU A 27 30.20 29.29 -24.03
N LEU A 28 30.72 29.67 -25.20
CA LEU A 28 31.91 30.49 -25.50
C LEU A 28 33.30 30.28 -24.83
N ALA A 29 34.30 30.10 -25.73
CA ALA A 29 35.64 30.73 -25.76
C ALA A 29 36.83 30.22 -24.88
N ALA A 30 37.62 29.28 -25.43
CA ALA A 30 39.00 29.42 -25.98
C ALA A 30 40.02 30.46 -25.42
N PRO A 31 41.35 30.38 -25.74
CA PRO A 31 42.28 29.21 -25.82
C PRO A 31 43.74 29.50 -25.34
N LEU A 32 44.62 28.47 -25.30
CA LEU A 32 46.11 28.51 -25.44
C LEU A 32 46.58 27.04 -25.64
N VAL A 33 47.10 26.56 -26.78
CA VAL A 33 48.46 26.74 -27.38
C VAL A 33 49.57 26.31 -26.39
N SER A 34 50.49 25.34 -26.62
CA SER A 34 50.97 24.53 -27.78
C SER A 34 51.87 23.35 -27.29
N ALA A 35 52.38 22.37 -28.06
CA ALA A 35 51.89 21.62 -29.24
C ALA A 35 52.90 20.48 -29.64
N LEU A 36 52.40 19.33 -30.13
CA LEU A 36 53.09 18.28 -30.95
C LEU A 36 54.26 17.45 -30.31
N PRO A 37 54.63 16.25 -30.86
CA PRO A 37 54.28 15.67 -32.16
C PRO A 37 53.54 14.31 -32.15
N ALA A 38 53.07 13.91 -33.34
CA ALA A 38 52.38 12.64 -33.62
C ALA A 38 53.35 11.52 -34.06
N ALA A 39 52.87 10.27 -33.99
CA ALA A 39 53.47 9.11 -34.65
C ALA A 39 52.36 8.21 -35.23
N ASP A 40 52.69 7.48 -36.30
CA ASP A 40 51.73 7.05 -37.32
C ASP A 40 51.07 5.66 -37.16
N TYR A 41 49.87 5.56 -37.75
CA TYR A 41 49.28 4.41 -38.45
C TYR A 41 49.41 2.97 -37.89
N LYS A 42 48.24 2.36 -37.58
CA LYS A 42 47.53 1.46 -38.52
C LYS A 42 46.19 0.98 -37.96
N SER A 43 45.10 1.27 -38.66
CA SER A 43 43.83 0.53 -38.52
C SER A 43 43.80 -0.62 -39.53
N THR A 44 43.32 -1.79 -39.12
CA THR A 44 43.08 -2.92 -40.02
C THR A 44 41.59 -3.24 -40.00
N SER A 45 40.91 -2.92 -41.10
CA SER A 45 39.54 -3.34 -41.35
C SER A 45 39.51 -4.82 -41.73
N CYS A 46 38.47 -5.53 -41.30
CA CYS A 46 38.12 -6.83 -41.86
C CYS A 46 36.63 -6.82 -42.19
N SER A 47 36.29 -7.10 -43.45
CA SER A 47 34.93 -6.98 -43.99
C SER A 47 34.66 -8.09 -45.00
N THR A 48 33.62 -8.89 -44.74
CA THR A 48 32.97 -9.87 -45.64
C THR A 48 31.69 -10.35 -44.93
N SER A 49 30.58 -10.71 -45.57
CA SER A 49 30.01 -10.41 -46.90
C SER A 49 28.60 -11.03 -46.92
N THR A 50 27.61 -10.37 -47.51
CA THR A 50 26.22 -10.85 -47.58
C THR A 50 26.03 -12.05 -48.52
N SER A 51 25.09 -12.93 -48.18
CA SER A 51 24.39 -13.79 -49.15
C SER A 51 22.92 -13.95 -48.77
N HIS A 52 22.05 -14.09 -49.76
CA HIS A 52 20.60 -14.27 -49.62
C HIS A 52 20.22 -15.74 -49.87
N SER A 53 19.19 -16.23 -49.18
CA SER A 53 18.34 -17.32 -49.68
C SER A 53 16.91 -17.14 -49.18
N THR A 54 15.95 -17.16 -50.09
CA THR A 54 14.51 -17.03 -49.84
C THR A 54 13.84 -18.38 -49.55
N SER A 55 12.81 -18.40 -48.71
CA SER A 55 11.80 -19.46 -48.69
C SER A 55 10.42 -18.90 -48.31
N HIS A 56 9.36 -19.43 -48.92
CA HIS A 56 7.97 -19.02 -48.70
C HIS A 56 7.27 -19.89 -47.65
N SER A 57 6.35 -19.32 -46.87
CA SER A 57 5.02 -19.92 -46.67
C SER A 57 3.96 -18.90 -46.25
N THR A 58 2.97 -18.74 -47.13
CA THR A 58 1.60 -18.22 -46.96
C THR A 58 1.07 -17.87 -45.56
N SER A 59 0.53 -16.66 -45.42
CA SER A 59 -0.51 -16.30 -44.45
C SER A 59 -1.88 -16.21 -45.15
N HIS A 60 -2.96 -16.56 -44.44
CA HIS A 60 -4.34 -16.33 -44.89
C HIS A 60 -4.96 -15.20 -44.05
N SER A 61 -5.57 -14.22 -44.72
CA SER A 61 -6.45 -13.22 -44.12
C SER A 61 -7.57 -12.94 -45.11
N SER A 62 -8.82 -13.04 -44.65
CA SER A 62 -10.03 -12.87 -45.45
C SER A 62 -10.83 -11.66 -44.96
N THR A 63 -10.80 -10.58 -45.74
CA THR A 63 -11.69 -9.42 -45.59
C THR A 63 -12.79 -9.47 -46.64
N HIS A 64 -14.06 -9.33 -46.24
CA HIS A 64 -15.16 -9.12 -47.17
C HIS A 64 -15.70 -7.68 -47.09
N THR A 65 -15.72 -7.03 -48.25
CA THR A 65 -16.18 -5.66 -48.48
C THR A 65 -17.72 -5.58 -48.52
N SER A 66 -18.28 -4.42 -48.17
CA SER A 66 -19.57 -3.95 -48.72
C SER A 66 -19.61 -2.43 -48.81
N THR A 67 -20.26 -1.93 -49.86
CA THR A 67 -20.03 -0.63 -50.51
C THR A 67 -20.80 0.56 -49.92
N HIS A 68 -20.22 1.75 -50.05
CA HIS A 68 -20.93 3.04 -49.94
C HIS A 68 -21.79 3.34 -51.18
N THR A 69 -22.87 4.10 -50.99
CA THR A 69 -23.39 5.03 -52.01
C THR A 69 -23.82 6.33 -51.35
N SER A 70 -23.47 7.48 -51.94
CA SER A 70 -23.79 8.83 -51.44
C SER A 70 -24.65 9.57 -52.46
N THR A 71 -25.54 10.48 -52.01
CA THR A 71 -26.07 11.57 -52.85
C THR A 71 -26.55 12.75 -52.01
N SER A 72 -26.32 13.96 -52.52
CA SER A 72 -26.71 15.23 -51.88
C SER A 72 -26.89 16.33 -52.95
N THR A 73 -28.04 17.00 -53.03
CA THR A 73 -28.23 18.25 -53.82
C THR A 73 -29.44 19.10 -53.38
N HIS A 74 -29.16 20.22 -52.72
CA HIS A 74 -29.66 21.61 -52.93
C HIS A 74 -31.08 21.98 -53.45
N THR A 75 -31.78 22.80 -52.64
CA THR A 75 -32.52 24.09 -52.96
C THR A 75 -33.74 24.09 -53.92
N SER A 76 -34.81 24.93 -53.83
CA SER A 76 -35.08 26.19 -53.07
C SER A 76 -36.59 26.45 -52.78
N ALA A 77 -36.87 27.09 -51.62
CA ALA A 77 -37.71 28.29 -51.36
C ALA A 77 -39.14 28.55 -51.95
N HIS A 78 -40.08 28.92 -51.05
CA HIS A 78 -40.95 30.11 -51.19
C HIS A 78 -41.45 30.64 -49.81
N SER A 79 -42.03 31.85 -49.80
CA SER A 79 -42.24 32.78 -48.65
C SER A 79 -43.57 32.58 -47.88
N SER A 80 -43.78 33.08 -46.64
CA SER A 80 -44.00 34.52 -46.36
C SER A 80 -44.30 34.92 -44.89
N SER A 81 -44.10 36.22 -44.61
CA SER A 81 -44.61 37.11 -43.52
C SER A 81 -44.32 36.83 -42.02
N ALA A 82 -43.74 37.86 -41.41
CA ALA A 82 -43.30 38.00 -40.02
C ALA A 82 -44.39 38.36 -38.98
N THR A 83 -44.09 38.10 -37.70
CA THR A 83 -44.27 39.09 -36.62
C THR A 83 -43.18 38.90 -35.54
N SER A 84 -42.49 39.96 -35.14
CA SER A 84 -41.47 39.89 -34.07
C SER A 84 -42.09 40.11 -32.68
N ALA A 85 -41.81 39.22 -31.74
CA ALA A 85 -42.04 39.43 -30.31
C ALA A 85 -40.71 39.28 -29.55
N ILE A 86 -40.24 40.36 -28.92
CA ILE A 86 -39.05 40.32 -28.07
C ILE A 86 -39.46 39.72 -26.72
N VAL A 87 -39.22 38.42 -26.55
CA VAL A 87 -39.25 37.78 -25.23
C VAL A 87 -37.87 37.92 -24.62
N THR A 88 -37.74 38.83 -23.66
CA THR A 88 -36.51 38.95 -22.85
C THR A 88 -36.43 37.75 -21.91
N THR A 89 -35.87 36.63 -22.40
CA THR A 89 -35.51 35.48 -21.57
C THR A 89 -34.39 35.89 -20.63
N THR A 90 -34.75 36.27 -19.40
CA THR A 90 -33.78 36.45 -18.32
C THR A 90 -33.15 35.10 -18.01
N THR A 91 -32.00 34.81 -18.63
CA THR A 91 -31.17 33.64 -18.35
C THR A 91 -30.56 33.79 -16.96
N ARG A 92 -31.39 33.51 -15.95
CA ARG A 92 -30.97 33.39 -14.56
C ARG A 92 -30.08 32.17 -14.44
N SER A 93 -28.79 32.38 -14.74
CA SER A 93 -27.74 31.38 -14.61
C SER A 93 -27.67 30.98 -13.15
N ALA A 94 -28.32 29.86 -12.83
CA ALA A 94 -28.10 29.17 -11.57
C ALA A 94 -26.66 28.68 -11.60
N SER A 95 -25.75 29.47 -11.03
CA SER A 95 -24.42 29.01 -10.70
C SER A 95 -24.59 27.94 -9.62
N ASN A 96 -24.73 26.69 -10.07
CA ASN A 96 -24.57 25.51 -9.23
C ASN A 96 -23.08 25.36 -8.93
N THR A 97 -22.52 26.34 -8.22
CA THR A 97 -21.27 26.18 -7.49
C THR A 97 -21.58 25.16 -6.40
N VAL A 98 -21.34 23.89 -6.70
CA VAL A 98 -21.22 22.87 -5.67
C VAL A 98 -20.03 23.31 -4.82
N GLN A 99 -20.30 24.03 -3.73
CA GLN A 99 -19.28 24.35 -2.76
C GLN A 99 -18.78 23.04 -2.18
N THR A 100 -17.63 22.60 -2.67
CA THR A 100 -16.79 21.57 -2.07
C THR A 100 -16.15 22.14 -0.82
N THR A 101 -16.99 22.48 0.16
CA THR A 101 -16.57 22.96 1.47
C THR A 101 -15.87 21.82 2.18
N THR A 102 -14.54 21.84 2.15
CA THR A 102 -13.71 20.86 2.85
C THR A 102 -13.94 21.02 4.35
N LEU A 103 -14.31 19.92 5.01
CA LEU A 103 -14.57 19.83 6.44
C LEU A 103 -13.21 19.66 7.14
N VAL A 104 -12.49 20.78 7.23
CA VAL A 104 -11.19 20.90 7.91
C VAL A 104 -11.35 20.59 9.40
N ALA A 105 -10.31 20.04 10.03
CA ALA A 105 -10.30 19.76 11.47
C ALA A 105 -10.70 21.00 12.29
N THR A 106 -11.63 20.81 13.23
CA THR A 106 -12.16 21.89 14.07
C THR A 106 -11.43 22.00 15.41
N ALA A 107 -10.75 20.94 15.86
CA ALA A 107 -9.99 20.95 17.10
C ALA A 107 -8.57 21.51 16.90
N THR A 108 -8.41 22.82 16.97
CA THR A 108 -7.11 23.53 16.84
C THR A 108 -6.08 23.21 17.94
N GLY A 109 -6.40 22.35 18.91
CA GLY A 109 -5.53 22.03 20.07
C GLY A 109 -5.28 20.55 20.39
N LYS A 110 -6.06 19.58 19.85
CA LYS A 110 -5.78 18.16 20.08
C LYS A 110 -4.79 17.67 19.01
N LYS A 111 -3.58 17.29 19.44
CA LYS A 111 -2.54 16.71 18.56
C LYS A 111 -1.90 15.49 19.21
N GLY A 112 -1.33 14.62 18.38
CA GLY A 112 -0.59 13.44 18.78
C GLY A 112 -1.44 12.16 18.85
N LEU A 113 -1.79 11.58 17.70
CA LEU A 113 -2.48 10.30 17.56
C LEU A 113 -1.80 9.19 18.38
N ASP A 114 -0.49 8.99 18.19
CA ASP A 114 0.31 8.05 18.98
C ASP A 114 0.31 8.38 20.48
N THR A 115 0.35 9.67 20.83
CA THR A 115 0.23 10.11 22.23
C THR A 115 -1.13 9.73 22.84
N TYR A 116 -2.22 9.73 22.08
CA TYR A 116 -3.53 9.26 22.53
C TYR A 116 -3.65 7.73 22.52
N ALA A 117 -3.10 7.04 21.52
CA ALA A 117 -3.06 5.58 21.46
C ALA A 117 -2.32 5.00 22.69
N LYS A 118 -1.17 5.57 23.05
CA LYS A 118 -0.42 5.19 24.26
C LYS A 118 -1.16 5.47 25.56
N LYS A 119 -1.94 6.57 25.64
CA LYS A 119 -2.85 6.83 26.78
C LYS A 119 -4.00 5.83 26.85
N ALA A 120 -4.44 5.27 25.72
CA ALA A 120 -5.41 4.19 25.63
C ALA A 120 -4.78 2.79 25.79
N GLY A 121 -3.54 2.69 26.29
CA GLY A 121 -2.85 1.42 26.55
C GLY A 121 -2.28 0.72 25.31
N LYS A 122 -2.36 1.33 24.13
CA LYS A 122 -1.86 0.76 22.86
C LYS A 122 -0.36 1.05 22.70
N LEU A 123 0.31 0.23 21.90
CA LEU A 123 1.74 0.36 21.64
C LEU A 123 2.07 1.52 20.70
N TYR A 124 1.18 1.82 19.75
CA TYR A 124 1.37 2.87 18.75
C TYR A 124 0.06 3.38 18.12
N PHE A 125 0.12 4.61 17.61
CA PHE A 125 -0.51 4.95 16.33
C PHE A 125 0.60 5.10 15.29
N GLY A 126 0.38 4.71 14.05
CA GLY A 126 1.40 4.71 13.00
C GLY A 126 0.87 5.09 11.63
N THR A 127 1.78 5.14 10.66
CA THR A 127 1.45 5.38 9.26
C THR A 127 2.44 4.64 8.34
N ALA A 128 1.98 4.19 7.18
CA ALA A 128 2.86 3.78 6.10
C ALA A 128 3.48 4.99 5.39
N ALA A 129 4.53 4.77 4.60
CA ALA A 129 5.08 5.78 3.68
C ALA A 129 5.83 5.10 2.53
N ASP A 130 5.83 5.69 1.35
CA ASP A 130 6.54 5.22 0.16
C ASP A 130 7.82 6.05 -0.09
N VAL A 131 8.72 5.97 0.90
CA VAL A 131 10.01 6.64 0.92
C VAL A 131 11.15 5.62 1.05
N PRO A 132 12.04 5.44 0.06
CA PRO A 132 11.99 6.04 -1.27
C PRO A 132 10.89 5.40 -2.12
N GLY A 133 10.31 6.17 -3.05
CA GLY A 133 9.24 5.69 -3.94
C GLY A 133 8.62 6.86 -4.69
N THR A 134 8.04 7.82 -3.96
CA THR A 134 7.36 8.98 -4.55
C THR A 134 8.00 10.33 -4.22
N ASN A 135 7.34 11.42 -4.64
CA ASN A 135 7.64 12.80 -4.26
C ASN A 135 7.59 13.05 -2.73
N GLU A 136 6.99 12.17 -1.92
CA GLU A 136 7.12 12.15 -0.46
C GLU A 136 8.58 12.32 -0.02
N THR A 137 9.51 11.70 -0.75
CA THR A 137 10.96 11.74 -0.50
C THR A 137 11.51 13.17 -0.42
N THR A 138 10.93 14.12 -1.19
CA THR A 138 11.43 15.50 -1.30
C THR A 138 10.45 16.56 -0.80
N ASP A 139 9.18 16.21 -0.55
CA ASP A 139 8.20 17.13 0.02
C ASP A 139 8.47 17.42 1.49
N LYS A 140 9.05 18.59 1.76
CA LYS A 140 9.37 19.06 3.11
C LYS A 140 8.17 19.10 4.08
N TYR A 141 6.92 19.26 3.62
CA TYR A 141 5.75 19.29 4.49
C TYR A 141 5.32 17.87 4.88
N TYR A 142 5.26 16.97 3.90
CA TYR A 142 5.08 15.55 4.14
C TYR A 142 6.17 15.00 5.07
N ARG A 143 7.45 15.22 4.73
CA ARG A 143 8.61 14.78 5.51
C ARG A 143 8.62 15.33 6.95
N ALA A 144 8.11 16.55 7.17
CA ALA A 144 8.00 17.13 8.51
C ALA A 144 6.90 16.47 9.35
N GLU A 145 5.75 16.15 8.75
CA GLU A 145 4.68 15.43 9.45
C GLU A 145 5.05 13.95 9.65
N LEU A 146 5.67 13.26 8.69
CA LEU A 146 6.16 11.89 8.90
C LEU A 146 7.22 11.80 10.03
N ALA A 147 7.98 12.88 10.29
CA ALA A 147 8.91 12.95 11.42
C ALA A 147 8.23 13.28 12.78
N ASN A 148 6.91 13.52 12.80
CA ASN A 148 6.15 13.87 14.00
C ASN A 148 5.89 12.65 14.89
N ASN A 149 6.84 12.36 15.79
CA ASN A 149 6.72 11.27 16.76
C ASN A 149 5.53 11.39 17.74
N ALA A 150 4.85 12.54 17.82
CA ALA A 150 3.64 12.64 18.65
C ALA A 150 2.44 11.98 17.96
N ASP A 151 2.40 12.02 16.63
CA ASP A 151 1.36 11.45 15.78
C ASP A 151 1.70 10.02 15.33
N TRP A 152 2.97 9.75 15.00
CA TRP A 152 3.40 8.45 14.46
C TRP A 152 4.49 7.81 15.32
N GLY A 153 4.12 6.81 16.13
CA GLY A 153 5.01 5.97 16.92
C GLY A 153 5.34 4.61 16.29
N SER A 154 4.70 4.27 15.17
CA SER A 154 5.07 3.16 14.29
C SER A 154 5.11 3.63 12.82
N VAL A 155 5.95 2.98 12.01
CA VAL A 155 6.01 3.18 10.56
C VAL A 155 6.03 1.85 9.80
N THR A 156 5.53 1.87 8.56
CA THR A 156 5.51 0.71 7.64
C THR A 156 6.03 1.14 6.25
N PRO A 157 6.98 0.42 5.62
CA PRO A 157 7.37 0.71 4.24
C PRO A 157 6.27 0.25 3.28
N ALA A 158 5.69 1.18 2.51
CA ALA A 158 4.63 0.85 1.56
C ALA A 158 5.13 -0.08 0.43
N ASN A 159 6.37 0.09 -0.02
CA ASN A 159 6.99 -0.78 -1.04
C ASN A 159 8.41 -1.27 -0.72
N ALA A 160 9.26 -0.46 -0.11
CA ALA A 160 10.71 -0.66 -0.03
C ALA A 160 11.22 -1.98 0.61
N MET A 161 10.37 -2.78 1.24
CA MET A 161 10.70 -4.11 1.80
C MET A 161 10.00 -5.29 1.08
N LYS A 162 9.18 -5.05 0.05
CA LYS A 162 8.54 -6.10 -0.77
C LYS A 162 9.56 -6.82 -1.66
N TRP A 163 9.24 -8.08 -2.03
CA TRP A 163 10.14 -9.01 -2.71
C TRP A 163 10.87 -8.43 -3.93
N VAL A 164 10.17 -7.72 -4.83
CA VAL A 164 10.79 -7.17 -6.06
C VAL A 164 11.94 -6.20 -5.79
N PHE A 165 11.95 -5.52 -4.64
CA PHE A 165 13.03 -4.61 -4.24
C PHE A 165 14.13 -5.35 -3.48
N THR A 166 13.76 -6.30 -2.62
CA THR A 166 14.68 -6.95 -1.69
C THR A 166 15.44 -8.15 -2.27
N GLU A 167 14.92 -8.83 -3.29
CA GLU A 167 15.60 -9.91 -4.03
C GLU A 167 15.33 -9.79 -5.55
N PRO A 168 15.88 -8.74 -6.22
CA PRO A 168 15.62 -8.47 -7.64
C PRO A 168 16.14 -9.55 -8.61
N GLU A 169 17.14 -10.34 -8.19
CA GLU A 169 17.62 -11.55 -8.87
C GLU A 169 17.75 -12.68 -7.85
N GLN A 170 17.57 -13.95 -8.25
CA GLN A 170 17.54 -15.10 -7.33
C GLN A 170 18.81 -15.21 -6.47
N GLY A 171 18.67 -15.13 -5.15
CA GLY A 171 19.79 -15.14 -4.20
C GLY A 171 20.63 -13.87 -4.14
N VAL A 172 20.27 -12.81 -4.89
CA VAL A 172 20.95 -11.51 -4.90
C VAL A 172 20.07 -10.50 -4.17
N PHE A 173 20.35 -10.31 -2.88
CA PHE A 173 19.57 -9.41 -2.03
C PHE A 173 20.02 -7.95 -2.14
N ASN A 174 19.05 -7.03 -2.17
CA ASN A 174 19.28 -5.59 -2.17
C ASN A 174 18.43 -4.90 -1.10
N TYR A 175 19.05 -4.45 -0.02
CA TYR A 175 18.36 -3.78 1.07
C TYR A 175 18.39 -2.24 0.99
N THR A 176 18.91 -1.67 -0.11
CA THR A 176 19.20 -0.22 -0.21
C THR A 176 17.97 0.65 0.04
N GLU A 177 16.83 0.32 -0.57
CA GLU A 177 15.60 1.11 -0.40
C GLU A 177 15.01 0.94 1.00
N ALA A 178 15.07 -0.26 1.58
CA ALA A 178 14.66 -0.50 2.96
C ALA A 178 15.53 0.25 3.99
N GLU A 179 16.84 0.34 3.78
CA GLU A 179 17.74 1.16 4.62
C GLU A 179 17.46 2.66 4.44
N LEU A 180 17.15 3.12 3.22
CA LEU A 180 16.70 4.49 2.97
C LEU A 180 15.37 4.79 3.67
N PHE A 181 14.41 3.85 3.64
CA PHE A 181 13.17 3.95 4.41
C PHE A 181 13.46 4.04 5.91
N LEU A 182 14.31 3.18 6.48
CA LEU A 182 14.63 3.21 7.90
C LEU A 182 15.34 4.52 8.31
N ALA A 183 16.28 5.00 7.50
CA ALA A 183 16.94 6.29 7.72
C ALA A 183 15.98 7.49 7.63
N ALA A 184 14.96 7.40 6.75
CA ALA A 184 13.99 8.46 6.55
C ALA A 184 12.82 8.42 7.57
N ALA A 185 12.27 7.24 7.84
CA ALA A 185 11.05 7.02 8.62
C ALA A 185 11.33 6.49 10.05
N ASN A 186 12.55 6.13 10.41
CA ASN A 186 12.91 5.82 11.79
C ASN A 186 14.35 6.25 12.16
N PRO A 187 14.74 7.52 11.91
CA PRO A 187 16.14 7.98 12.02
C PRO A 187 16.78 7.83 13.40
N ASP A 188 15.98 7.77 14.47
CA ASP A 188 16.47 7.58 15.84
C ASP A 188 16.27 6.14 16.37
N GLY A 189 15.71 5.25 15.56
CA GLY A 189 15.44 3.85 15.89
C GLY A 189 14.40 3.63 17.00
N LYS A 190 13.68 4.66 17.44
CA LYS A 190 12.76 4.57 18.60
C LYS A 190 11.34 4.17 18.22
N ARG A 191 10.94 4.37 16.96
CA ARG A 191 9.62 3.97 16.47
C ARG A 191 9.60 2.47 16.22
N LYS A 192 8.41 1.88 16.33
CA LYS A 192 8.18 0.52 15.86
C LYS A 192 8.21 0.52 14.33
N VAL A 193 8.80 -0.51 13.74
CA VAL A 193 8.71 -0.74 12.29
C VAL A 193 7.91 -2.00 12.09
N ARG A 194 6.77 -1.91 11.41
CA ARG A 194 6.14 -3.11 10.85
C ARG A 194 6.81 -3.34 9.51
N CYS A 195 7.61 -4.37 9.41
CA CYS A 195 8.28 -4.74 8.18
C CYS A 195 7.28 -5.52 7.31
N HIS A 196 7.14 -5.10 6.05
CA HIS A 196 6.07 -5.52 5.16
C HIS A 196 6.64 -5.65 3.73
N ASN A 197 6.59 -6.81 3.08
CA ASN A 197 6.15 -8.13 3.56
C ASN A 197 7.08 -9.23 2.98
N LEU A 198 7.09 -10.42 3.57
CA LEU A 198 8.01 -11.50 3.15
C LEU A 198 7.46 -12.38 2.04
N ASN A 199 6.16 -12.61 2.00
CA ASN A 199 5.52 -13.47 1.00
C ASN A 199 4.13 -12.97 0.65
N TRP A 200 3.94 -12.63 -0.63
CA TRP A 200 2.69 -12.11 -1.19
C TRP A 200 2.57 -12.56 -2.65
N TYR A 201 1.38 -12.48 -3.23
CA TYR A 201 1.15 -12.85 -4.63
C TYR A 201 1.55 -11.76 -5.63
N ASN A 202 1.66 -10.52 -5.17
CA ASN A 202 1.84 -9.33 -5.99
C ASN A 202 3.23 -8.70 -5.76
N GLN A 203 3.66 -7.82 -6.67
CA GLN A 203 4.98 -7.16 -6.66
C GLN A 203 6.15 -8.16 -6.45
N LEU A 204 6.07 -9.29 -7.16
CA LEU A 204 7.13 -10.30 -7.24
C LEU A 204 8.12 -9.96 -8.37
N PRO A 205 9.42 -10.25 -8.21
CA PRO A 205 10.40 -10.03 -9.27
C PRO A 205 10.17 -10.98 -10.45
N ASN A 206 10.57 -10.54 -11.65
CA ASN A 206 10.33 -11.27 -12.90
C ASN A 206 10.90 -12.70 -12.91
N TRP A 207 12.00 -12.97 -12.19
CA TRP A 207 12.60 -14.31 -12.13
C TRP A 207 11.72 -15.31 -11.33
N VAL A 208 10.90 -14.84 -10.40
CA VAL A 208 9.89 -15.66 -9.72
C VAL A 208 8.72 -15.90 -10.67
N THR A 209 8.13 -14.84 -11.24
CA THR A 209 6.88 -14.93 -12.04
C THR A 209 7.05 -15.61 -13.40
N SER A 210 8.26 -15.59 -13.98
CA SER A 210 8.59 -16.30 -15.24
C SER A 210 9.36 -17.61 -15.05
N GLY A 211 9.69 -17.97 -13.80
CA GLY A 211 10.40 -19.21 -13.49
C GLY A 211 9.56 -20.47 -13.69
N THR A 212 10.20 -21.56 -14.10
CA THR A 212 9.57 -22.90 -14.16
C THR A 212 9.87 -23.63 -12.87
N TRP A 213 8.86 -23.75 -12.01
CA TRP A 213 9.02 -24.24 -10.63
C TRP A 213 8.43 -25.62 -10.38
N THR A 214 9.05 -26.35 -9.46
CA THR A 214 8.44 -27.50 -8.76
C THR A 214 8.11 -27.08 -7.33
N ASN A 215 7.38 -27.93 -6.60
CA ASN A 215 7.09 -27.70 -5.18
C ASN A 215 8.40 -27.50 -4.39
N GLU A 216 9.40 -28.35 -4.64
CA GLU A 216 10.69 -28.35 -3.96
C GLU A 216 11.50 -27.08 -4.26
N THR A 217 11.57 -26.66 -5.53
CA THR A 217 12.41 -25.51 -5.92
C THR A 217 11.79 -24.18 -5.50
N LEU A 218 10.46 -24.01 -5.58
CA LEU A 218 9.81 -22.79 -5.09
C LEU A 218 9.76 -22.75 -3.55
N THR A 219 9.61 -23.90 -2.89
CA THR A 219 9.73 -24.00 -1.42
C THR A 219 11.13 -23.57 -0.95
N ALA A 220 12.19 -24.00 -1.64
CA ALA A 220 13.55 -23.56 -1.33
C ALA A 220 13.74 -22.04 -1.51
N VAL A 221 13.19 -21.46 -2.58
CA VAL A 221 13.16 -20.01 -2.81
C VAL A 221 12.43 -19.27 -1.68
N LEU A 222 11.25 -19.74 -1.28
CA LEU A 222 10.47 -19.15 -0.21
C LEU A 222 11.20 -19.16 1.14
N ILE A 223 11.81 -20.30 1.49
CA ILE A 223 12.62 -20.42 2.72
C ILE A 223 13.83 -19.47 2.67
N ASN A 224 14.52 -19.40 1.52
CA ASN A 224 15.69 -18.52 1.33
C ASN A 224 15.35 -17.05 1.57
N HIS A 225 14.31 -16.54 0.88
CA HIS A 225 13.89 -15.14 0.98
C HIS A 225 13.49 -14.77 2.41
N VAL A 226 12.57 -15.54 3.00
CA VAL A 226 12.07 -15.33 4.37
C VAL A 226 13.22 -15.32 5.38
N THR A 227 14.16 -16.28 5.28
CA THR A 227 15.30 -16.38 6.19
C THR A 227 16.17 -15.13 6.07
N HIS A 228 16.63 -14.79 4.86
CA HIS A 228 17.56 -13.68 4.64
C HIS A 228 17.01 -12.32 5.13
N LEU A 229 15.74 -12.01 4.87
CA LEU A 229 15.14 -10.75 5.32
C LEU A 229 14.96 -10.72 6.85
N VAL A 230 14.49 -11.81 7.48
CA VAL A 230 14.32 -11.86 8.94
C VAL A 230 15.68 -11.73 9.65
N GLU A 231 16.72 -12.40 9.15
CA GLU A 231 18.08 -12.31 9.70
C GLU A 231 18.71 -10.92 9.49
N TYR A 232 18.57 -10.32 8.30
CA TYR A 232 19.19 -9.04 7.97
C TYR A 232 18.58 -7.85 8.74
N PHE A 233 17.25 -7.82 8.87
CA PHE A 233 16.59 -6.73 9.58
C PHE A 233 16.57 -6.95 11.11
N GLY A 234 16.40 -8.19 11.56
CA GLY A 234 16.41 -8.54 12.98
C GLY A 234 15.41 -7.73 13.81
N ASP A 235 15.81 -7.34 15.02
CA ASP A 235 15.01 -6.56 15.97
C ASP A 235 14.78 -5.08 15.53
N ARG A 236 15.26 -4.66 14.35
CA ARG A 236 14.84 -3.39 13.75
C ARG A 236 13.37 -3.44 13.31
N CYS A 237 12.89 -4.64 12.98
CA CYS A 237 11.47 -4.93 12.81
C CYS A 237 10.83 -5.21 14.17
N TYR A 238 9.76 -4.49 14.50
CA TYR A 238 8.86 -4.86 15.60
C TYR A 238 8.05 -6.11 15.24
N ALA A 239 7.56 -6.15 13.99
CA ALA A 239 6.83 -7.27 13.43
C ALA A 239 7.20 -7.44 11.95
N TRP A 240 7.07 -8.67 11.44
CA TRP A 240 7.01 -8.98 10.01
C TRP A 240 5.60 -9.44 9.65
N ASP A 241 5.04 -8.88 8.60
CA ASP A 241 3.94 -9.52 7.87
C ASP A 241 4.55 -10.64 7.02
N VAL A 242 4.52 -11.86 7.56
CA VAL A 242 5.23 -13.03 7.01
C VAL A 242 4.55 -13.54 5.76
N VAL A 243 3.22 -13.59 5.78
CA VAL A 243 2.39 -13.87 4.61
C VAL A 243 1.28 -12.83 4.54
N ASN A 244 1.12 -12.26 3.35
CA ASN A 244 0.13 -11.26 3.03
C ASN A 244 -0.92 -11.86 2.08
N GLU A 245 -2.21 -11.69 2.41
CA GLU A 245 -3.36 -11.93 1.51
C GLU A 245 -3.47 -13.34 0.90
N ALA A 246 -3.13 -14.40 1.64
CA ALA A 246 -3.20 -15.79 1.17
C ALA A 246 -4.62 -16.28 0.85
N LEU A 247 -5.66 -15.57 1.30
CA LEU A 247 -7.05 -15.98 1.20
C LEU A 247 -7.78 -15.30 0.05
N SER A 248 -8.70 -16.04 -0.55
CA SER A 248 -9.61 -15.56 -1.60
C SER A 248 -10.79 -14.79 -1.01
N ASP A 249 -11.22 -13.72 -1.70
CA ASP A 249 -12.42 -12.97 -1.33
C ASP A 249 -13.72 -13.74 -1.57
N SER A 250 -13.70 -14.81 -2.40
CA SER A 250 -14.85 -15.66 -2.71
C SER A 250 -14.86 -17.01 -1.97
N GLY A 251 -13.96 -17.20 -1.00
CA GLY A 251 -13.78 -18.46 -0.27
C GLY A 251 -14.98 -18.90 0.58
N THR A 252 -15.02 -20.19 0.91
CA THR A 252 -16.08 -20.79 1.75
C THR A 252 -15.80 -20.73 3.25
N GLY A 253 -14.60 -20.30 3.66
CA GLY A 253 -14.20 -20.22 5.07
C GLY A 253 -13.56 -21.51 5.60
N ASN A 254 -13.56 -22.58 4.80
CA ASN A 254 -12.94 -23.86 5.14
C ASN A 254 -11.59 -24.00 4.42
N LEU A 255 -10.49 -24.18 5.17
CA LEU A 255 -9.14 -24.33 4.60
C LEU A 255 -8.95 -25.61 3.76
N ALA A 256 -9.83 -26.61 3.91
CA ALA A 256 -9.82 -27.81 3.08
C ALA A 256 -10.49 -27.59 1.71
N ASP A 257 -11.08 -26.42 1.47
CA ASP A 257 -11.67 -26.03 0.18
C ASP A 257 -10.66 -25.18 -0.61
N ASN A 258 -10.33 -25.62 -1.83
CA ASN A 258 -9.41 -24.92 -2.70
C ASN A 258 -9.85 -23.49 -3.03
N SER A 259 -11.16 -23.18 -2.99
CA SER A 259 -11.69 -21.84 -3.24
C SER A 259 -11.41 -20.84 -2.11
N THR A 260 -11.06 -21.32 -0.91
CA THR A 260 -10.68 -20.48 0.23
C THR A 260 -9.31 -19.83 0.04
N TRP A 261 -8.42 -20.47 -0.71
CA TRP A 261 -7.08 -19.99 -0.99
C TRP A 261 -7.04 -19.09 -2.22
N ARG A 262 -6.19 -18.07 -2.21
CA ARG A 262 -5.87 -17.30 -3.40
C ARG A 262 -5.14 -18.18 -4.40
N SER A 263 -5.57 -18.21 -5.66
CA SER A 263 -4.80 -18.87 -6.72
C SER A 263 -3.68 -17.93 -7.15
N ASP A 264 -2.46 -18.23 -6.69
CA ASP A 264 -1.23 -17.55 -7.03
C ASP A 264 -0.09 -18.55 -7.27
N ILE A 265 1.13 -18.07 -7.55
CA ILE A 265 2.28 -18.93 -7.82
C ILE A 265 2.64 -19.84 -6.63
N TRP A 266 2.47 -19.36 -5.40
CA TRP A 266 2.81 -20.11 -4.19
C TRP A 266 1.82 -21.23 -3.96
N TYR A 267 0.52 -20.92 -3.97
CA TYR A 267 -0.53 -21.90 -3.80
C TYR A 267 -0.57 -22.91 -4.95
N ASN A 268 -0.47 -22.46 -6.20
CA ASN A 268 -0.57 -23.36 -7.36
C ASN A 268 0.63 -24.31 -7.52
N THR A 269 1.82 -23.97 -6.99
CA THR A 269 3.03 -24.80 -7.07
C THR A 269 3.34 -25.59 -5.79
N ILE A 270 3.16 -24.99 -4.60
CA ILE A 270 3.48 -25.61 -3.31
C ILE A 270 2.24 -26.23 -2.64
N GLY A 271 1.05 -25.73 -2.96
CA GLY A 271 -0.18 -26.03 -2.23
C GLY A 271 -0.32 -25.20 -0.93
N PRO A 272 -1.42 -25.37 -0.18
CA PRO A 272 -1.76 -24.53 0.99
C PRO A 272 -0.71 -24.51 2.11
N ASN A 273 0.19 -25.50 2.13
CA ASN A 273 1.28 -25.58 3.10
C ASN A 273 2.34 -24.46 2.96
N TYR A 274 2.34 -23.68 1.87
CA TYR A 274 3.33 -22.59 1.68
C TYR A 274 3.30 -21.57 2.82
N VAL A 275 2.13 -21.30 3.41
CA VAL A 275 2.02 -20.41 4.58
C VAL A 275 2.76 -21.01 5.78
N ALA A 276 2.53 -22.29 6.08
CA ALA A 276 3.24 -22.98 7.17
C ALA A 276 4.75 -23.09 6.90
N VAL A 277 5.19 -23.16 5.64
CA VAL A 277 6.61 -23.08 5.25
C VAL A 277 7.20 -21.71 5.58
N ALA A 278 6.54 -20.61 5.16
CA ALA A 278 7.00 -19.26 5.41
C ALA A 278 7.10 -18.95 6.91
N PHE A 279 6.07 -19.27 7.70
CA PHE A 279 6.11 -19.07 9.15
C PHE A 279 7.20 -19.92 9.84
N LYS A 280 7.43 -21.16 9.41
CA LYS A 280 8.53 -22.00 9.93
C LYS A 280 9.92 -21.44 9.59
N ALA A 281 10.12 -20.89 8.39
CA ALA A 281 11.38 -20.26 8.01
C ALA A 281 11.64 -19.00 8.86
N ALA A 282 10.62 -18.15 9.04
CA ALA A 282 10.71 -16.96 9.88
C ALA A 282 10.96 -17.33 11.36
N GLU A 283 10.25 -18.32 11.89
CA GLU A 283 10.45 -18.85 13.25
C GLU A 283 11.86 -19.42 13.45
N ALA A 284 12.40 -20.14 12.45
CA ALA A 284 13.75 -20.68 12.50
C ALA A 284 14.80 -19.55 12.55
N ALA A 285 14.68 -18.53 11.70
CA ALA A 285 15.54 -17.35 11.70
C ALA A 285 15.47 -16.58 13.03
N VAL A 286 14.25 -16.38 13.56
CA VAL A 286 14.02 -15.76 14.89
C VAL A 286 14.73 -16.54 16.00
N LYS A 287 14.56 -17.87 16.04
CA LYS A 287 15.16 -18.72 17.09
C LYS A 287 16.68 -18.82 16.98
N ALA A 288 17.21 -18.98 15.77
CA ALA A 288 18.65 -19.06 15.52
C ALA A 288 19.38 -17.78 15.98
N ASN A 289 18.79 -16.61 15.70
CA ASN A 289 19.39 -15.31 15.98
C ASN A 289 18.89 -14.66 17.29
N LYS A 290 18.02 -15.36 18.05
CA LYS A 290 17.44 -14.92 19.34
C LYS A 290 16.69 -13.58 19.25
N LEU A 291 16.00 -13.37 18.13
CA LEU A 291 15.23 -12.17 17.84
C LEU A 291 13.93 -12.12 18.65
N LYS A 292 13.35 -10.92 18.73
CA LYS A 292 12.07 -10.59 19.39
C LYS A 292 11.01 -10.12 18.40
N VAL A 293 11.35 -9.96 17.12
CA VAL A 293 10.41 -9.61 16.05
C VAL A 293 9.21 -10.56 16.04
N LYS A 294 8.02 -9.99 15.90
CA LYS A 294 6.75 -10.71 15.90
C LYS A 294 6.35 -11.20 14.51
N LEU A 295 5.77 -12.39 14.42
CA LEU A 295 5.34 -12.99 13.15
C LEU A 295 3.82 -12.81 12.96
N TYR A 296 3.42 -12.04 11.93
CA TYR A 296 2.03 -11.71 11.63
C TYR A 296 1.57 -12.33 10.30
N TYR A 297 0.28 -12.71 10.25
CA TYR A 297 -0.47 -12.89 9.00
C TYR A 297 -1.26 -11.60 8.74
N ASN A 298 -1.28 -11.06 7.52
CA ASN A 298 -1.95 -9.79 7.20
C ASN A 298 -2.88 -9.95 5.98
N ASP A 299 -4.09 -9.38 6.03
CA ASP A 299 -5.11 -9.50 4.97
C ASP A 299 -6.20 -8.42 5.09
N TYR A 300 -6.93 -8.18 4.00
CA TYR A 300 -8.15 -7.34 3.95
C TYR A 300 -9.43 -8.19 3.93
N ASN A 301 -10.59 -7.57 4.13
CA ASN A 301 -11.90 -8.24 4.19
C ASN A 301 -11.99 -9.29 5.33
N ILE A 302 -11.13 -9.19 6.33
CA ILE A 302 -11.10 -10.03 7.54
C ILE A 302 -11.38 -9.25 8.82
N GLU A 303 -11.81 -7.99 8.71
CA GLU A 303 -12.03 -7.05 9.82
C GLU A 303 -13.37 -7.25 10.55
N SER A 304 -14.30 -8.00 9.93
CA SER A 304 -15.59 -8.36 10.52
C SER A 304 -16.03 -9.78 10.12
N ALA A 305 -17.09 -10.28 10.74
CA ALA A 305 -17.52 -11.67 10.55
C ALA A 305 -17.90 -11.99 9.08
N GLY A 306 -17.30 -13.05 8.54
CA GLY A 306 -17.52 -13.54 7.18
C GLY A 306 -16.65 -14.76 6.88
N ASN A 307 -16.77 -15.31 5.67
CA ASN A 307 -16.03 -16.52 5.27
C ASN A 307 -14.50 -16.29 5.32
N LYS A 308 -14.01 -15.17 4.77
CA LYS A 308 -12.57 -14.87 4.74
C LYS A 308 -11.99 -14.68 6.15
N ALA A 309 -12.71 -13.97 7.03
CA ALA A 309 -12.34 -13.85 8.45
C ALA A 309 -12.33 -15.23 9.17
N THR A 310 -13.31 -16.09 8.88
CA THR A 310 -13.37 -17.46 9.41
C THR A 310 -12.17 -18.28 8.95
N ALA A 311 -11.79 -18.19 7.67
CA ALA A 311 -10.60 -18.84 7.14
C ALA A 311 -9.31 -18.31 7.77
N ALA A 312 -9.18 -16.99 7.96
CA ALA A 312 -8.02 -16.39 8.62
C ALA A 312 -7.89 -16.85 10.09
N GLN A 313 -9.00 -16.93 10.83
CA GLN A 313 -9.03 -17.49 12.19
C GLN A 313 -8.66 -18.98 12.19
N ALA A 314 -9.18 -19.76 11.24
CA ALA A 314 -8.79 -21.16 11.07
C ALA A 314 -7.30 -21.32 10.71
N LEU A 315 -6.74 -20.40 9.91
CA LEU A 315 -5.35 -20.39 9.49
C LEU A 315 -4.44 -20.14 10.69
N VAL A 316 -4.69 -19.06 11.44
CA VAL A 316 -4.01 -18.75 12.71
C VAL A 316 -4.08 -19.96 13.64
N LYS A 317 -5.27 -20.54 13.84
CA LYS A 317 -5.45 -21.72 14.68
C LYS A 317 -4.62 -22.91 14.20
N SER A 318 -4.61 -23.22 12.90
CA SER A 318 -3.85 -24.36 12.36
C SER A 318 -2.34 -24.24 12.56
N LEU A 319 -1.78 -23.03 12.45
CA LEU A 319 -0.38 -22.75 12.77
C LEU A 319 -0.09 -22.96 14.27
N LYS A 320 -0.96 -22.45 15.15
CA LYS A 320 -0.84 -22.63 16.62
C LYS A 320 -0.95 -24.10 17.03
N ASP A 321 -1.91 -24.84 16.48
CA ASP A 321 -2.10 -26.28 16.73
C ASP A 321 -0.90 -27.11 16.24
N ALA A 322 -0.24 -26.67 15.15
CA ALA A 322 0.99 -27.28 14.63
C ALA A 322 2.26 -26.87 15.40
N GLY A 323 2.15 -26.04 16.44
CA GLY A 323 3.27 -25.54 17.23
C GLY A 323 4.19 -24.55 16.50
N ILE A 324 3.69 -23.92 15.44
CA ILE A 324 4.41 -22.92 14.64
C ILE A 324 4.21 -21.54 15.28
N GLN A 325 5.27 -20.73 15.34
CA GLN A 325 5.17 -19.37 15.86
C GLN A 325 4.32 -18.49 14.94
N ILE A 326 3.17 -18.06 15.44
CA ILE A 326 2.42 -16.90 14.96
C ILE A 326 2.03 -16.05 16.18
N ASP A 327 2.36 -14.78 16.11
CA ASP A 327 2.21 -13.80 17.19
C ASP A 327 0.97 -12.92 17.02
N GLY A 328 0.55 -12.65 15.78
CA GLY A 328 -0.55 -11.73 15.52
C GLY A 328 -1.26 -11.86 14.18
N ALA A 329 -2.41 -11.19 14.06
CA ALA A 329 -3.13 -10.98 12.81
C ALA A 329 -3.24 -9.47 12.50
N GLY A 330 -2.87 -9.09 11.28
CA GLY A 330 -3.01 -7.76 10.71
C GLY A 330 -4.33 -7.64 9.96
N LEU A 331 -5.09 -6.62 10.29
CA LEU A 331 -6.41 -6.30 9.74
C LEU A 331 -6.25 -5.04 8.88
N GLN A 332 -6.09 -5.19 7.56
CA GLN A 332 -5.71 -4.07 6.68
C GLN A 332 -6.64 -2.88 6.86
N SER A 333 -7.96 -3.07 6.80
CA SER A 333 -8.95 -2.01 7.07
C SER A 333 -9.03 -0.91 5.99
N HIS A 334 -8.76 -1.25 4.72
CA HIS A 334 -9.02 -0.38 3.56
C HIS A 334 -10.53 -0.24 3.26
N PHE A 335 -11.18 0.73 3.89
CA PHE A 335 -12.63 0.86 3.85
C PHE A 335 -13.15 1.87 2.82
N ILE A 336 -14.47 1.88 2.65
CA ILE A 336 -15.22 2.87 1.88
C ILE A 336 -16.16 3.58 2.85
N VAL A 337 -16.25 4.90 2.76
CA VAL A 337 -17.16 5.73 3.56
C VAL A 337 -18.59 5.15 3.55
N GLY A 338 -19.12 4.84 4.74
CA GLY A 338 -20.46 4.28 4.94
C GLY A 338 -20.58 2.76 4.67
N SER A 339 -19.50 2.10 4.28
CA SER A 339 -19.39 0.62 4.19
C SER A 339 -18.44 0.03 5.23
N THR A 340 -17.77 0.88 6.03
CA THR A 340 -16.94 0.50 7.17
C THR A 340 -17.75 -0.36 8.18
N PRO A 341 -17.26 -1.54 8.60
CA PRO A 341 -17.93 -2.34 9.62
C PRO A 341 -18.07 -1.57 10.94
N SER A 342 -19.19 -1.73 11.65
CA SER A 342 -19.42 -1.00 12.90
C SER A 342 -18.38 -1.34 13.97
N ARG A 343 -18.10 -0.40 14.90
CA ARG A 343 -17.19 -0.59 16.04
C ARG A 343 -17.43 -1.94 16.75
N ALA A 344 -18.69 -2.28 17.02
CA ALA A 344 -19.07 -3.55 17.64
C ALA A 344 -18.73 -4.80 16.79
N ALA A 345 -18.90 -4.74 15.46
CA ALA A 345 -18.55 -5.84 14.56
C ALA A 345 -17.04 -6.05 14.47
N GLN A 346 -16.27 -4.96 14.39
CA GLN A 346 -14.81 -4.99 14.43
C GLN A 346 -14.29 -5.53 15.78
N THR A 347 -14.77 -4.99 16.90
CA THR A 347 -14.43 -5.45 18.27
C THR A 347 -14.73 -6.94 18.46
N ALA A 348 -15.89 -7.43 17.99
CA ALA A 348 -16.24 -8.85 18.10
C ALA A 348 -15.27 -9.75 17.32
N ASN A 349 -14.90 -9.35 16.10
CA ASN A 349 -13.99 -10.10 15.24
C ASN A 349 -12.53 -10.05 15.73
N MET A 350 -12.05 -8.89 16.19
CA MET A 350 -10.75 -8.75 16.86
C MET A 350 -10.63 -9.67 18.08
N ASN A 351 -11.69 -9.77 18.89
CA ASN A 351 -11.73 -10.70 20.03
C ASN A 351 -11.73 -12.18 19.59
N ALA A 352 -12.28 -12.52 18.43
CA ALA A 352 -12.24 -13.88 17.90
C ALA A 352 -10.81 -14.32 17.51
N PHE A 353 -10.01 -13.41 16.94
CA PHE A 353 -8.56 -13.64 16.77
C PHE A 353 -7.82 -13.70 18.11
N ALA A 354 -8.10 -12.77 19.04
CA ALA A 354 -7.47 -12.74 20.36
C ALA A 354 -7.68 -14.04 21.16
N ALA A 355 -8.86 -14.67 21.02
CA ALA A 355 -9.19 -15.96 21.63
C ALA A 355 -8.31 -17.14 21.14
N LEU A 356 -7.58 -16.98 20.03
CA LEU A 356 -6.59 -17.94 19.53
C LEU A 356 -5.20 -17.76 20.16
N GLY A 357 -5.05 -16.79 21.09
CA GLY A 357 -3.79 -16.50 21.76
C GLY A 357 -2.78 -15.79 20.86
N VAL A 358 -3.25 -14.81 20.08
CA VAL A 358 -2.45 -13.91 19.23
C VAL A 358 -2.89 -12.46 19.43
N ASP A 359 -1.99 -11.52 19.18
CA ASP A 359 -2.30 -10.10 19.10
C ASP A 359 -3.09 -9.77 17.82
N VAL A 360 -3.73 -8.60 17.77
CA VAL A 360 -4.25 -8.03 16.51
C VAL A 360 -3.73 -6.62 16.29
N ALA A 361 -3.69 -6.17 15.04
CA ALA A 361 -3.39 -4.78 14.70
C ALA A 361 -4.26 -4.32 13.55
N ILE A 362 -4.72 -3.07 13.57
CA ILE A 362 -5.15 -2.40 12.33
C ILE A 362 -3.89 -1.95 11.60
N THR A 363 -3.69 -2.38 10.36
CA THR A 363 -2.39 -2.30 9.69
C THR A 363 -2.32 -1.29 8.54
N GLU A 364 -3.43 -1.03 7.84
CA GLU A 364 -3.44 -0.29 6.56
C GLU A 364 -4.70 0.61 6.46
N LEU A 365 -5.07 1.32 7.53
CA LEU A 365 -6.33 2.06 7.61
C LEU A 365 -6.39 3.28 6.69
N ASP A 366 -7.24 3.20 5.68
CA ASP A 366 -7.78 4.33 4.92
C ASP A 366 -9.30 4.17 4.74
N ILE A 367 -10.01 5.28 4.51
CA ILE A 367 -11.48 5.24 4.34
C ILE A 367 -11.90 6.14 3.17
N ARG A 368 -11.82 5.58 1.96
CA ARG A 368 -12.01 6.30 0.70
C ARG A 368 -13.45 6.70 0.41
N THR A 369 -13.62 7.72 -0.42
CA THR A 369 -14.92 8.14 -0.96
C THR A 369 -14.81 8.54 -2.43
N THR A 370 -15.94 8.63 -3.13
CA THR A 370 -16.01 9.23 -4.47
C THR A 370 -15.54 10.69 -4.41
N VAL A 371 -14.66 11.08 -5.32
CA VAL A 371 -14.18 12.46 -5.42
C VAL A 371 -14.93 13.27 -6.48
N PRO A 372 -15.27 14.55 -6.23
CA PRO A 372 -14.97 15.32 -5.02
C PRO A 372 -15.84 14.92 -3.82
N ALA A 373 -15.23 14.83 -2.64
CA ALA A 373 -15.89 14.39 -1.42
C ALA A 373 -16.97 15.38 -0.95
N THR A 374 -18.22 14.92 -0.84
CA THR A 374 -19.33 15.74 -0.32
C THR A 374 -19.20 15.97 1.19
N ALA A 375 -19.78 17.05 1.73
CA ALA A 375 -19.75 17.31 3.18
C ALA A 375 -20.34 16.15 4.01
N ALA A 376 -21.37 15.46 3.50
CA ALA A 376 -21.94 14.27 4.13
C ALA A 376 -20.96 13.08 4.14
N ALA A 377 -20.25 12.84 3.03
CA ALA A 377 -19.21 11.81 2.97
C ALA A 377 -18.04 12.12 3.92
N GLN A 378 -17.63 13.38 4.00
CA GLN A 378 -16.58 13.82 4.93
C GLN A 378 -17.02 13.65 6.40
N GLN A 379 -18.28 13.94 6.73
CA GLN A 379 -18.82 13.69 8.08
C GLN A 379 -18.89 12.19 8.42
N GLN A 380 -19.32 11.34 7.47
CA GLN A 380 -19.34 9.89 7.67
C GLN A 380 -17.93 9.31 7.80
N GLN A 381 -16.95 9.83 7.06
CA GLN A 381 -15.53 9.46 7.21
C GLN A 381 -15.02 9.67 8.64
N VAL A 382 -15.43 10.75 9.33
CA VAL A 382 -15.09 10.97 10.76
C VAL A 382 -15.64 9.86 11.65
N VAL A 383 -16.90 9.46 11.43
CA VAL A 383 -17.57 8.39 12.20
C VAL A 383 -16.93 7.03 11.94
N ASP A 384 -16.57 6.76 10.69
CA ASP A 384 -15.94 5.51 10.28
C ASP A 384 -14.52 5.38 10.87
N TYR A 385 -13.70 6.43 10.82
CA TYR A 385 -12.38 6.46 11.47
C TYR A 385 -12.50 6.31 13.01
N ALA A 386 -13.43 7.03 13.64
CA ALA A 386 -13.71 6.89 15.07
C ALA A 386 -14.18 5.47 15.44
N SER A 387 -14.92 4.80 14.55
CA SER A 387 -15.39 3.42 14.74
C SER A 387 -14.24 2.42 14.71
N SER A 388 -13.35 2.50 13.72
CA SER A 388 -12.23 1.57 13.56
C SER A 388 -11.15 1.77 14.63
N VAL A 389 -10.75 3.02 14.89
CA VAL A 389 -9.80 3.33 15.97
C VAL A 389 -10.41 2.98 17.35
N GLY A 390 -11.72 3.22 17.52
CA GLY A 390 -12.48 2.83 18.71
C GLY A 390 -12.56 1.33 18.93
N ALA A 391 -12.68 0.53 17.86
CA ALA A 391 -12.69 -0.92 17.98
C ALA A 391 -11.34 -1.46 18.48
N CYS A 392 -10.24 -0.93 17.96
CA CYS A 392 -8.92 -1.23 18.48
C CYS A 392 -8.73 -0.72 19.93
N ALA A 393 -9.29 0.44 20.28
CA ALA A 393 -9.31 0.95 21.65
C ALA A 393 -9.94 -0.05 22.63
N ASP A 394 -11.08 -0.64 22.27
CA ASP A 394 -11.88 -1.55 23.10
C ASP A 394 -11.29 -2.96 23.29
N VAL A 395 -10.28 -3.36 22.50
CA VAL A 395 -9.69 -4.71 22.55
C VAL A 395 -8.27 -4.65 23.10
N ASP A 396 -8.04 -5.27 24.26
CA ASP A 396 -6.73 -5.32 24.93
C ASP A 396 -5.63 -5.93 24.04
N ALA A 397 -5.98 -6.96 23.27
CA ALA A 397 -5.06 -7.61 22.32
C ALA A 397 -4.82 -6.80 21.03
N CYS A 398 -5.54 -5.69 20.78
CA CYS A 398 -5.21 -4.80 19.69
C CYS A 398 -4.01 -3.94 20.07
N VAL A 399 -2.86 -4.16 19.44
CA VAL A 399 -1.61 -3.48 19.81
C VAL A 399 -1.50 -2.06 19.27
N GLY A 400 -2.25 -1.70 18.23
CA GLY A 400 -2.20 -0.37 17.64
C GLY A 400 -2.90 -0.27 16.28
N VAL A 401 -2.88 0.94 15.74
CA VAL A 401 -3.45 1.31 14.45
C VAL A 401 -2.35 1.91 13.58
N THR A 402 -2.30 1.52 12.31
CA THR A 402 -1.48 2.16 11.28
C THR A 402 -2.39 2.62 10.14
N ALA A 403 -2.27 3.88 9.72
CA ALA A 403 -2.91 4.40 8.51
C ALA A 403 -2.08 4.06 7.27
N TRP A 404 -2.70 3.78 6.12
CA TRP A 404 -1.97 3.48 4.88
C TRP A 404 -1.61 4.78 4.15
N ASP A 405 -0.46 5.33 4.53
CA ASP A 405 -0.11 6.74 4.37
C ASP A 405 -1.01 7.67 5.23
N PHE A 406 -0.83 8.99 5.12
CA PHE A 406 -1.58 9.99 5.85
C PHE A 406 -1.96 11.23 5.03
N ASP A 407 -1.51 11.35 3.78
CA ASP A 407 -1.74 12.51 2.90
C ASP A 407 -2.31 12.09 1.54
N ASP A 408 -3.52 12.55 1.23
CA ASP A 408 -4.25 12.28 -0.02
C ASP A 408 -3.43 12.50 -1.31
N ALA A 409 -2.40 13.36 -1.26
CA ALA A 409 -1.53 13.59 -2.40
C ALA A 409 -0.77 12.32 -2.83
N TYR A 410 -0.47 11.43 -1.87
CA TYR A 410 0.39 10.25 -2.04
C TYR A 410 -0.37 8.93 -1.92
N SER A 411 -1.55 8.97 -1.28
CA SER A 411 -2.49 7.86 -1.17
C SER A 411 -2.60 7.01 -2.45
N TRP A 412 -2.44 5.70 -2.29
CA TRP A 412 -2.58 4.71 -3.36
C TRP A 412 -3.97 4.72 -4.05
N ILE A 413 -5.01 5.17 -3.33
CA ILE A 413 -6.42 5.01 -3.67
C ILE A 413 -6.75 5.44 -5.12
N PRO A 414 -6.38 6.64 -5.61
CA PRO A 414 -6.83 7.11 -6.93
C PRO A 414 -6.23 6.32 -8.09
N SER A 415 -5.09 5.65 -7.87
CA SER A 415 -4.45 4.80 -8.87
C SER A 415 -5.13 3.43 -9.01
N THR A 416 -5.65 2.89 -7.90
CA THR A 416 -6.32 1.58 -7.86
C THR A 416 -7.82 1.70 -8.11
N PHE A 417 -8.45 2.78 -7.65
CA PHE A 417 -9.89 3.02 -7.70
C PHE A 417 -10.19 4.37 -8.40
N PRO A 418 -10.16 4.44 -9.74
CA PRO A 418 -10.44 5.66 -10.48
C PRO A 418 -11.77 6.31 -10.06
N GLY A 419 -11.72 7.62 -9.76
CA GLY A 419 -12.87 8.39 -9.25
C GLY A 419 -13.11 8.28 -7.75
N GLN A 420 -12.28 7.53 -7.01
CA GLN A 420 -12.23 7.52 -5.54
C GLN A 420 -10.93 8.13 -5.04
N GLY A 421 -10.91 8.51 -3.76
CA GLY A 421 -9.78 9.16 -3.10
C GLY A 421 -10.20 9.76 -1.77
N TYR A 422 -9.49 10.82 -1.37
CA TYR A 422 -9.76 11.56 -0.13
C TYR A 422 -9.72 10.69 1.13
N GLY A 423 -9.01 9.54 1.11
CA GLY A 423 -9.10 8.51 2.13
C GLY A 423 -8.39 8.83 3.45
N ASP A 424 -7.41 9.72 3.41
CA ASP A 424 -6.36 9.79 4.44
C ASP A 424 -6.67 10.87 5.50
N LEU A 425 -5.74 11.14 6.43
CA LEU A 425 -5.97 12.07 7.56
C LEU A 425 -5.63 13.55 7.24
N PHE A 426 -4.82 13.78 6.22
CA PHE A 426 -4.38 15.09 5.73
C PHE A 426 -4.54 15.17 4.20
N PHE A 427 -4.41 16.37 3.65
CA PHE A 427 -4.33 16.61 2.21
C PHE A 427 -3.55 17.89 1.90
N GLN A 428 -3.01 18.01 0.69
CA GLN A 428 -2.35 19.23 0.21
C GLN A 428 -3.25 20.00 -0.79
N PRO A 429 -3.94 21.09 -0.39
CA PRO A 429 -4.82 21.84 -1.28
C PRO A 429 -4.08 22.53 -2.45
N GLY A 430 -2.78 22.76 -2.33
CA GLY A 430 -1.94 23.30 -3.40
C GLY A 430 -1.28 22.24 -4.28
N GLY A 431 -1.57 20.95 -4.06
CA GLY A 431 -0.82 19.82 -4.64
C GLY A 431 0.55 19.64 -3.99
N TYR A 432 1.35 18.71 -4.53
CA TYR A 432 2.66 18.30 -4.00
C TYR A 432 3.59 19.45 -3.60
N GLY A 433 4.27 19.32 -2.47
CA GLY A 433 5.22 20.30 -1.98
C GLY A 433 4.56 21.52 -1.33
N THR A 434 3.29 21.44 -0.93
CA THR A 434 2.54 22.54 -0.30
C THR A 434 2.04 22.19 1.11
N PRO A 435 1.70 23.19 1.95
CA PRO A 435 1.34 22.92 3.35
C PRO A 435 0.16 21.96 3.50
N LEU A 436 0.36 20.92 4.32
CA LEU A 436 -0.68 19.97 4.73
C LEU A 436 -1.83 20.68 5.43
N VAL A 437 -3.06 20.28 5.09
CA VAL A 437 -4.28 20.60 5.82
C VAL A 437 -4.82 19.32 6.47
N ARG A 438 -4.99 19.38 7.79
CA ARG A 438 -5.57 18.28 8.58
C ARG A 438 -7.09 18.22 8.37
N LYS A 439 -7.62 17.03 8.08
CA LYS A 439 -9.06 16.79 7.95
C LYS A 439 -9.73 16.53 9.29
N ALA A 440 -11.05 16.67 9.37
CA ALA A 440 -11.82 16.27 10.54
C ALA A 440 -11.69 14.78 10.91
N ALA A 441 -11.32 13.89 9.96
CA ALA A 441 -11.07 12.47 10.20
C ALA A 441 -9.99 12.22 11.29
N TYR A 442 -8.96 13.07 11.32
CA TYR A 442 -7.93 13.06 12.36
C TYR A 442 -8.53 13.27 13.77
N ASP A 443 -9.49 14.19 13.89
CA ASP A 443 -10.16 14.46 15.18
C ASP A 443 -11.05 13.28 15.59
N GLY A 444 -11.63 12.56 14.62
CA GLY A 444 -12.35 11.29 14.83
C GLY A 444 -11.49 10.22 15.49
N CYS A 445 -10.23 10.09 15.08
CA CYS A 445 -9.26 9.15 15.67
C CYS A 445 -8.91 9.45 17.13
N ILE A 446 -9.17 10.67 17.62
CA ILE A 446 -8.89 11.09 19.01
C ILE A 446 -10.17 11.14 19.86
N GLN A 447 -11.32 11.47 19.25
CA GLN A 447 -12.56 11.79 19.96
C GLN A 447 -13.61 10.68 19.83
N LEU A 448 -13.18 9.45 20.14
CA LEU A 448 -13.88 8.20 19.90
C LEU A 448 -15.33 8.18 20.39
N ASP A 449 -15.61 8.80 21.54
CA ASP A 449 -16.95 8.77 22.16
C ASP A 449 -17.85 9.94 21.74
N VAL A 450 -17.29 10.99 21.11
CA VAL A 450 -18.07 12.18 20.68
C VAL A 450 -18.92 11.88 19.45
N PHE A 451 -18.48 10.94 18.60
CA PHE A 451 -19.11 10.67 17.30
C PHE A 451 -19.93 9.37 17.25
N VAL A 452 -19.83 8.50 18.26
CA VAL A 452 -20.58 7.23 18.32
C VAL A 452 -22.00 7.43 18.89
N ASP A 453 -22.17 8.34 19.86
CA ASP A 453 -23.46 8.65 20.50
C ASP A 453 -24.45 9.45 19.61
N ASP A 454 -24.06 9.83 18.38
CA ASP A 454 -24.89 10.56 17.41
C ASP A 454 -25.45 9.70 16.27
N MET A 455 -25.04 8.43 16.11
CA MET A 455 -25.65 7.53 15.12
C MET A 455 -27.15 7.30 15.37
N ASP A 456 -27.57 7.28 16.64
CA ASP A 456 -28.98 7.18 17.04
C ASP A 456 -29.78 8.48 16.75
N LYS A 457 -29.11 9.58 16.37
CA LYS A 457 -29.74 10.88 16.05
C LYS A 457 -29.73 11.22 14.56
N LEU A 458 -29.06 10.43 13.71
CA LEU A 458 -29.10 10.60 12.26
C LEU A 458 -30.52 10.35 11.71
N PRO A 459 -30.96 11.06 10.65
CA PRO A 459 -32.29 10.87 10.07
C PRO A 459 -32.51 9.42 9.62
N LYS A 460 -33.69 8.87 9.91
CA LYS A 460 -34.07 7.46 9.67
C LYS A 460 -33.84 6.94 8.24
N ALA A 461 -33.67 7.81 7.25
CA ALA A 461 -33.31 7.46 5.88
C ALA A 461 -31.94 6.75 5.76
N GLN A 462 -31.06 6.84 6.76
CA GLN A 462 -29.77 6.13 6.80
C GLN A 462 -29.75 4.92 7.76
N GLN A 463 -30.86 4.63 8.46
CA GLN A 463 -30.96 3.49 9.38
C GLN A 463 -31.56 2.25 8.69
N SER A 464 -30.90 1.73 7.65
CA SER A 464 -31.35 0.48 7.00
C SER A 464 -30.90 -0.77 7.75
N SER A 465 -31.88 -1.54 8.22
CA SER A 465 -31.81 -2.96 8.61
C SER A 465 -30.81 -3.38 9.71
N THR A 466 -31.02 -2.94 10.94
CA THR A 466 -30.74 -3.76 12.14
C THR A 466 -31.83 -3.61 13.21
N HIS A 467 -32.82 -4.51 13.20
CA HIS A 467 -33.77 -4.69 14.30
C HIS A 467 -33.60 -6.11 14.85
N GLY A 468 -32.79 -6.28 15.89
CA GLY A 468 -32.45 -7.61 16.39
C GLY A 468 -31.65 -7.72 17.70
N SER A 469 -31.52 -6.66 18.52
CA SER A 469 -30.98 -6.81 19.89
C SER A 469 -31.17 -5.53 20.75
N ARG A 470 -32.27 -5.47 21.51
CA ARG A 470 -32.45 -4.51 22.63
C ARG A 470 -32.88 -5.23 23.90
N TRP A 471 -32.03 -6.13 24.39
CA TRP A 471 -32.04 -6.62 25.78
C TRP A 471 -30.58 -6.86 26.20
N PHE A 472 -30.31 -6.74 27.51
CA PHE A 472 -28.97 -6.61 28.10
C PHE A 472 -28.22 -5.31 27.79
N TRP A 473 -28.43 -4.29 28.63
CA TRP A 473 -27.37 -3.49 29.30
C TRP A 473 -28.04 -2.46 30.24
N LYS A 474 -28.61 -2.97 31.34
CA LYS A 474 -28.86 -2.18 32.56
C LYS A 474 -28.21 -2.92 33.73
N ASN A 475 -27.56 -2.16 34.60
CA ASN A 475 -26.86 -2.57 35.83
C ASN A 475 -25.37 -2.97 35.69
N ARG A 476 -24.50 -1.98 35.45
CA ARG A 476 -23.19 -1.87 36.12
C ARG A 476 -22.98 -0.47 36.68
N LYS A 477 -23.63 -0.18 37.81
CA LYS A 477 -23.22 0.84 38.79
C LYS A 477 -23.63 0.39 40.20
N ARG A 478 -22.78 -0.42 40.83
CA ARG A 478 -22.49 -0.49 42.26
C ARG A 478 -21.23 -1.32 42.44
#